data_AF-A0A3D0CXY5-F1
#
_entry.id   AF-A0A3D0CXY5-F1
#
_cell.length_a   1.000
_cell.length_b   1.000
_cell.length_c   1.000
_cell.angle_alpha   90.00
_cell.angle_beta   90.00
_cell.angle_gamma   90.00
#
_symmetry.space_group_name_H-M   'P 1'
#
loop_
_entity.id
_entity.type
_entity.pdbx_description
1 polymer ?
#
loop_
_entity_poly.entity_id
_entity_poly.type
_entity_poly.pdbx_seq_one_letter_code
_entity_poly.pdbx_strand_id
1 'polypeptide(L)'
;MSTLAFPDQAVWIGSDHPFDLQEVYLCFRRTWRLESRPTSTGLLISADSRYKLWVNGSFVARGPARSYPHAQSVDRLDITSSLRAGANTLAVQVYQPGYSHFAYVHRAAAGLLAALTCDGQLVLVTDRRWCTHRDPSFASLVPRVSIYGSGVEERDLHLEDGWTRPAYDDSAWARARIVAPLGGPPWTGVQHRALPLLREREAPMTLVQTRRGRGSSQPSSDAHLTLRNGWLSARPHAITPDEEGWARPDLAEGESAFWLFDLGRAYICQGWIEIEEAGGQEQVAVGYAEKMRGEQLILSDPQTYCRVRLTDRFRLRPGRQRAESFALRGGRYLLFQLRGPTGAALRLRFHNRVAEYPLEISRPLNTPDPLLAKISTLCEETLRACLLDGFIDTPWREGAQWVGDALPQALTMAAMSNDTRPLRRVIEMAAQGAYLDGVLPGVIPGEVHAYTVVDYNFIWVELLSLYRTLSGDEDFVTALWPALVTMLDRFDQDLNRAGLLISQAGRRLFLDWAPLSRNEPSAVYNLHFLLTLRD
;
A
#
# COMPACT_ATOMS: atom_id res chain seq x y z
N MET A 1 3.90 15.09 23.47
CA MET A 1 4.11 13.91 22.60
C MET A 1 5.02 12.93 23.35
N SER A 2 4.63 11.66 23.50
CA SER A 2 5.55 10.62 24.03
C SER A 2 6.70 10.49 23.05
N THR A 3 7.94 10.76 23.47
CA THR A 3 9.12 10.55 22.64
C THR A 3 9.15 9.10 22.16
N LEU A 4 9.33 8.89 20.85
CA LEU A 4 9.60 7.57 20.30
C LEU A 4 10.99 7.16 20.77
N ALA A 5 11.07 6.39 21.86
CA ALA A 5 12.32 5.91 22.40
C ALA A 5 12.48 4.42 22.02
N PHE A 6 13.16 4.16 20.90
CA PHE A 6 13.77 2.84 20.73
C PHE A 6 14.89 2.69 21.78
N PRO A 7 15.10 1.49 22.34
CA PRO A 7 16.28 1.23 23.14
C PRO A 7 17.55 1.45 22.31
N ASP A 8 18.61 1.97 22.92
CA ASP A 8 19.91 2.24 22.25
C ASP A 8 20.53 1.00 21.58
N GLN A 9 20.11 -0.19 22.00
CA GLN A 9 20.56 -1.48 21.51
C GLN A 9 19.88 -1.90 20.19
N ALA A 10 18.75 -1.28 19.84
CA ALA A 10 18.01 -1.63 18.64
C ALA A 10 18.73 -1.12 17.40
N VAL A 11 18.95 -2.02 16.44
CA VAL A 11 19.62 -1.71 15.17
C VAL A 11 18.76 -2.16 14.00
N TRP A 12 18.93 -1.50 12.86
CA TRP A 12 18.38 -1.98 11.61
C TRP A 12 19.10 -3.25 11.19
N ILE A 13 18.35 -4.32 10.99
CA ILE A 13 18.88 -5.60 10.50
C ILE A 13 18.40 -5.88 9.08
N GLY A 14 19.20 -6.60 8.31
CA GLY A 14 18.91 -6.93 6.91
C GLY A 14 19.23 -8.38 6.59
N SER A 15 19.03 -8.74 5.32
CA SER A 15 19.50 -9.99 4.73
C SER A 15 20.98 -10.24 5.04
N ASP A 16 21.41 -11.48 4.96
CA ASP A 16 22.82 -11.88 5.07
C ASP A 16 23.68 -11.33 3.92
N HIS A 17 23.06 -10.97 2.79
CA HIS A 17 23.73 -10.38 1.64
C HIS A 17 23.26 -8.93 1.34
N PRO A 18 24.17 -7.93 1.28
CA PRO A 18 23.79 -6.52 1.16
C PRO A 18 23.15 -6.14 -0.17
N PHE A 19 23.25 -6.99 -1.20
CA PHE A 19 22.67 -6.73 -2.53
C PHE A 19 21.29 -7.37 -2.75
N ASP A 20 20.70 -7.99 -1.72
CA ASP A 20 19.28 -8.37 -1.77
C ASP A 20 18.41 -7.13 -1.62
N LEU A 21 18.30 -6.38 -2.72
CA LEU A 21 17.69 -5.06 -2.74
C LEU A 21 16.66 -4.87 -3.84
N GLN A 22 16.41 -5.85 -4.71
CA GLN A 22 15.50 -5.69 -5.85
C GLN A 22 14.55 -6.87 -5.94
N GLU A 23 13.24 -6.57 -5.99
CA GLU A 23 12.14 -7.53 -6.02
C GLU A 23 12.37 -8.72 -5.08
N VAL A 24 12.64 -8.38 -3.81
CA VAL A 24 13.04 -9.36 -2.80
C VAL A 24 12.11 -9.35 -1.60
N TYR A 25 11.82 -10.56 -1.12
CA TYR A 25 11.03 -10.82 0.08
C TYR A 25 11.96 -11.44 1.12
N LEU A 26 12.26 -10.69 2.18
CA LEU A 26 13.17 -11.08 3.25
C LEU A 26 12.37 -11.53 4.47
N CYS A 27 12.55 -12.77 4.87
CA CYS A 27 11.95 -13.36 6.05
C CYS A 27 12.90 -13.24 7.23
N PHE A 28 12.44 -12.66 8.33
CA PHE A 28 13.16 -12.53 9.59
C PHE A 28 12.44 -13.33 10.67
N ARG A 29 13.18 -14.11 11.45
CA ARG A 29 12.64 -14.92 12.54
C ARG A 29 13.43 -14.76 13.84
N ARG A 30 12.69 -14.73 14.96
CA ARG A 30 13.26 -14.75 16.30
C ARG A 30 12.36 -15.52 17.26
N THR A 31 12.94 -16.50 17.94
CA THR A 31 12.28 -17.27 19.01
C THR A 31 12.89 -16.97 20.37
N TRP A 32 12.06 -16.71 21.37
CA TRP A 32 12.49 -16.48 22.76
C TRP A 32 11.51 -17.16 23.73
N ARG A 33 11.85 -17.14 25.02
CA ARG A 33 10.99 -17.72 26.07
C ARG A 33 10.57 -16.64 27.06
N LEU A 34 9.32 -16.74 27.51
CA LEU A 34 8.77 -15.95 28.61
C LEU A 34 8.45 -16.88 29.78
N GLU A 35 8.70 -16.43 31.01
CA GLU A 35 8.41 -17.21 32.22
C GLU A 35 6.90 -17.34 32.44
N SER A 36 6.17 -16.24 32.27
CA SER A 36 4.71 -16.16 32.33
C SER A 36 4.16 -15.45 31.09
N ARG A 37 2.85 -15.54 30.89
CA ARG A 37 2.17 -14.72 29.89
C ARG A 37 2.18 -13.25 30.38
N PRO A 38 2.60 -12.28 29.55
CA PRO A 38 2.63 -10.89 29.95
C PRO A 38 1.22 -10.30 30.04
N THR A 39 1.06 -9.25 30.84
CA THR A 39 -0.21 -8.52 31.00
C THR A 39 -0.33 -7.33 30.06
N SER A 40 0.80 -6.80 29.60
CA SER A 40 0.86 -5.71 28.62
C SER A 40 2.10 -5.82 27.75
N THR A 41 1.99 -5.40 26.49
CA THR A 41 3.11 -5.36 25.56
C THR A 41 3.13 -4.06 24.76
N GLY A 42 4.32 -3.68 24.32
CA GLY A 42 4.53 -2.62 23.34
C GLY A 42 5.58 -3.06 22.32
N LEU A 43 5.14 -3.41 21.12
CA LEU A 43 6.03 -3.68 19.99
C LEU A 43 6.15 -2.42 19.14
N LEU A 44 7.34 -1.84 19.08
CA LEU A 44 7.72 -0.86 18.06
C LEU A 44 8.28 -1.62 16.87
N ILE A 45 7.79 -1.34 15.66
CA ILE A 45 8.26 -2.00 14.43
C ILE A 45 8.23 -1.06 13.23
N SER A 46 9.28 -1.15 12.40
CA SER A 46 9.33 -0.53 11.08
C SER A 46 10.13 -1.41 10.13
N ALA A 47 9.95 -1.21 8.83
CA ALA A 47 10.70 -1.91 7.80
C ALA A 47 10.90 -1.03 6.58
N ASP A 48 11.88 -1.41 5.76
CA ASP A 48 12.12 -0.85 4.45
C ASP A 48 12.04 -1.97 3.39
N SER A 49 11.02 -2.02 2.52
CA SER A 49 9.99 -0.97 2.29
C SER A 49 8.67 -1.18 3.05
N ARG A 50 8.22 -2.43 3.20
CA ARG A 50 6.94 -2.82 3.82
C ARG A 50 7.11 -4.16 4.54
N TYR A 51 6.35 -4.42 5.60
CA TYR A 51 6.34 -5.67 6.34
C TYR A 51 4.94 -6.29 6.47
N LYS A 52 4.92 -7.63 6.60
CA LYS A 52 3.85 -8.43 7.24
C LYS A 52 4.40 -9.05 8.51
N LEU A 53 3.64 -8.99 9.61
CA LEU A 53 4.03 -9.53 10.91
C LEU A 53 3.15 -10.72 11.31
N TRP A 54 3.78 -11.78 11.79
CA TRP A 54 3.15 -12.90 12.48
C TRP A 54 3.75 -13.10 13.88
N VAL A 55 2.87 -13.37 14.84
CA VAL A 55 3.25 -13.79 16.20
C VAL A 55 2.71 -15.20 16.40
N ASN A 56 3.59 -16.14 16.72
CA ASN A 56 3.23 -17.55 16.93
C ASN A 56 2.45 -18.18 15.74
N GLY A 57 2.74 -17.75 14.51
CA GLY A 57 2.06 -18.22 13.29
C GLY A 57 0.76 -17.52 12.95
N SER A 58 0.25 -16.64 13.82
CA SER A 58 -0.95 -15.83 13.57
C SER A 58 -0.56 -14.49 12.98
N PHE A 59 -1.20 -14.10 11.87
CA PHE A 59 -1.03 -12.78 11.27
C PHE A 59 -1.52 -11.69 12.23
N VAL A 60 -0.76 -10.60 12.35
CA VAL A 60 -1.03 -9.51 13.29
C VAL A 60 -1.26 -8.18 12.58
N ALA A 61 -0.33 -7.77 11.71
CA ALA A 61 -0.37 -6.45 11.09
C ALA A 61 0.49 -6.36 9.81
N ARG A 62 0.27 -5.27 9.06
CA ARG A 62 1.13 -4.80 7.97
C ARG A 62 1.55 -3.36 8.22
N GLY A 63 2.71 -3.01 7.71
CA GLY A 63 3.22 -1.65 7.78
C GLY A 63 4.54 -1.49 7.03
N PRO A 64 5.37 -0.51 7.39
CA PRO A 64 4.92 0.70 8.08
C PRO A 64 4.03 1.54 7.14
N ALA A 65 3.47 2.64 7.66
CA ALA A 65 2.94 3.71 6.79
C ALA A 65 4.04 4.29 5.88
N ARG A 66 3.66 4.85 4.74
CA ARG A 66 4.56 5.58 3.85
C ARG A 66 5.24 6.73 4.59
N SER A 67 6.52 6.90 4.32
CA SER A 67 7.37 7.93 4.90
C SER A 67 8.58 8.22 4.03
N TYR A 68 9.21 9.37 4.26
CA TYR A 68 10.58 9.61 3.81
C TYR A 68 11.58 8.86 4.73
N PRO A 69 12.74 8.41 4.22
CA PRO A 69 13.74 7.71 5.03
C PRO A 69 14.24 8.50 6.24
N HIS A 70 14.34 9.83 6.13
CA HIS A 70 14.76 10.70 7.24
C HIS A 70 13.67 10.92 8.31
N ALA A 71 12.45 10.44 8.06
CA ALA A 71 11.31 10.50 8.97
C ALA A 71 10.55 9.16 8.92
N GLN A 72 11.28 8.05 9.07
CA GLN A 72 10.78 6.70 8.87
C GLN A 72 9.65 6.38 9.85
N SER A 73 8.50 5.94 9.32
CA SER A 73 7.32 5.66 10.13
C SER A 73 7.49 4.38 10.95
N VAL A 74 7.09 4.42 12.22
CA VAL A 74 7.18 3.31 13.17
C VAL A 74 5.80 3.02 13.74
N ASP A 75 5.36 1.78 13.60
CA ASP A 75 4.10 1.32 14.18
C ASP A 75 4.32 0.90 15.64
N ARG A 76 3.34 1.19 16.49
CA ARG A 76 3.26 0.69 17.86
C ARG A 76 2.10 -0.30 17.96
N LEU A 77 2.42 -1.56 18.22
CA LEU A 77 1.47 -2.66 18.26
C LEU A 77 1.35 -3.23 19.67
N ASP A 78 0.12 -3.57 20.06
CA ASP A 78 -0.14 -4.42 21.22
C ASP A 78 -0.31 -5.87 20.73
N ILE A 79 0.59 -6.76 21.17
CA ILE A 79 0.58 -8.19 20.83
C ILE A 79 0.34 -9.07 22.07
N THR A 80 -0.18 -8.50 23.15
CA THR A 80 -0.35 -9.20 24.45
C THR A 80 -1.22 -10.45 24.31
N SER A 81 -2.28 -10.35 23.50
CA SER A 81 -3.19 -11.47 23.24
C SER A 81 -2.55 -12.62 22.45
N SER A 82 -1.48 -12.33 21.71
CA SER A 82 -0.78 -13.29 20.85
C SER A 82 0.40 -14.01 21.55
N LEU A 83 0.84 -13.53 22.71
CA LEU A 83 1.93 -14.11 23.48
C LEU A 83 1.44 -15.13 24.53
N ARG A 84 2.31 -16.07 24.87
CA ARG A 84 2.07 -17.16 25.84
C ARG A 84 3.28 -17.37 26.75
N ALA A 85 3.09 -18.07 27.88
CA ALA A 85 4.21 -18.58 28.66
C ALA A 85 4.99 -19.63 27.83
N GLY A 86 6.31 -19.71 28.04
CA GLY A 86 7.20 -20.57 27.28
C GLY A 86 7.63 -19.94 25.94
N ALA A 87 7.76 -20.78 24.91
CA ALA A 87 8.33 -20.36 23.62
C ALA A 87 7.37 -19.51 22.78
N ASN A 88 7.87 -18.36 22.33
CA ASN A 88 7.20 -17.45 21.41
C ASN A 88 8.08 -17.17 20.20
N THR A 89 7.46 -16.92 19.06
CA THR A 89 8.14 -16.62 17.79
C THR A 89 7.55 -15.37 17.15
N LEU A 90 8.44 -14.46 16.74
CA LEU A 90 8.14 -13.39 15.79
C LEU A 90 8.66 -13.80 14.42
N ALA A 91 7.79 -13.68 13.43
CA ALA A 91 8.11 -13.87 12.02
C ALA A 91 7.71 -12.60 11.28
N VAL A 92 8.63 -12.02 10.53
CA VAL A 92 8.41 -10.77 9.79
C VAL A 92 8.88 -10.96 8.35
N GLN A 93 8.01 -10.70 7.38
CA GLN A 93 8.39 -10.68 5.97
C GLN A 93 8.50 -9.23 5.53
N VAL A 94 9.62 -8.83 4.97
CA VAL A 94 9.88 -7.49 4.43
C VAL A 94 9.98 -7.57 2.93
N TYR A 95 9.23 -6.74 2.22
CA TYR A 95 9.34 -6.60 0.77
C TYR A 95 10.18 -5.37 0.43
N GLN A 96 11.13 -5.54 -0.48
CA GLN A 96 11.93 -4.45 -1.05
C GLN A 96 11.83 -4.49 -2.59
N PRO A 97 11.13 -3.52 -3.23
CA PRO A 97 11.11 -3.41 -4.70
C PRO A 97 12.47 -3.05 -5.30
N GLY A 98 13.28 -2.24 -4.61
CA GLY A 98 14.61 -1.81 -5.11
C GLY A 98 14.62 -0.57 -5.97
N TYR A 99 13.54 0.21 -5.93
CA TYR A 99 13.42 1.44 -6.69
C TYR A 99 12.37 2.37 -6.07
N SER A 100 12.54 3.67 -6.29
CA SER A 100 11.55 4.67 -5.89
C SER A 100 10.30 4.62 -6.78
N HIS A 101 9.16 4.94 -6.21
CA HIS A 101 7.88 5.12 -6.89
C HIS A 101 7.02 6.14 -6.11
N PHE A 102 5.72 6.27 -6.42
CA PHE A 102 4.88 7.39 -5.94
C PHE A 102 4.44 7.25 -4.47
N ALA A 103 4.93 6.24 -3.75
CA ALA A 103 4.61 6.00 -2.34
C ALA A 103 5.81 5.44 -1.53
N TYR A 104 7.02 5.52 -2.10
CA TYR A 104 8.24 4.97 -1.51
C TYR A 104 9.50 5.57 -2.17
N VAL A 105 10.51 5.85 -1.34
CA VAL A 105 11.83 6.35 -1.77
C VAL A 105 12.87 5.30 -1.43
N HIS A 106 13.52 4.75 -2.45
CA HIS A 106 14.56 3.74 -2.28
C HIS A 106 15.93 4.37 -2.04
N ARG A 107 16.67 3.85 -1.06
CA ARG A 107 18.01 4.32 -0.68
C ARG A 107 19.05 3.20 -0.64
N ALA A 108 18.95 2.23 -1.55
CA ALA A 108 19.88 1.12 -1.68
C ALA A 108 20.07 0.32 -0.37
N ALA A 109 19.01 0.22 0.43
CA ALA A 109 18.99 -0.55 1.67
C ALA A 109 17.63 -1.21 1.85
N ALA A 110 17.61 -2.38 2.51
CA ALA A 110 16.42 -3.02 3.02
C ALA A 110 16.68 -3.31 4.50
N GLY A 111 15.65 -3.23 5.33
CA GLY A 111 15.85 -3.47 6.75
C GLY A 111 14.58 -3.66 7.56
N LEU A 112 14.76 -4.23 8.74
CA LEU A 112 13.79 -4.39 9.79
C LEU A 112 14.34 -3.74 11.06
N LEU A 113 13.49 -2.98 11.75
CA LEU A 113 13.76 -2.42 13.06
C LEU A 113 12.61 -2.79 13.99
N ALA A 114 12.90 -3.41 15.12
CA ALA A 114 11.87 -3.72 16.11
C ALA A 114 12.39 -3.74 17.54
N ALA A 115 11.52 -3.40 18.49
CA ALA A 115 11.75 -3.52 19.92
C ALA A 115 10.46 -3.91 20.62
N LEU A 116 10.50 -4.96 21.44
CA LEU A 116 9.36 -5.46 22.21
C LEU A 116 9.61 -5.26 23.69
N THR A 117 8.68 -4.58 24.35
CA THR A 117 8.58 -4.55 25.81
C THR A 117 7.40 -5.41 26.28
N CYS A 118 7.60 -6.12 27.39
CA CYS A 118 6.58 -6.89 28.10
C CYS A 118 6.57 -6.44 29.56
N ASP A 119 5.41 -6.01 30.07
CA ASP A 119 5.24 -5.53 31.45
C ASP A 119 6.32 -4.48 31.87
N GLY A 120 6.66 -3.59 30.93
CA GLY A 120 7.66 -2.54 31.12
C GLY A 120 9.12 -2.97 30.93
N GLN A 121 9.40 -4.27 30.74
CA GLN A 121 10.75 -4.82 30.55
C GLN A 121 11.05 -5.05 29.07
N LEU A 122 12.26 -4.67 28.62
CA LEU A 122 12.74 -4.97 27.28
C LEU A 122 13.06 -6.47 27.15
N VAL A 123 12.36 -7.17 26.26
CA VAL A 123 12.52 -8.62 26.06
C VAL A 123 13.17 -8.97 24.73
N LEU A 124 13.05 -8.10 23.72
CA LEU A 124 13.56 -8.36 22.39
C LEU A 124 13.86 -7.05 21.66
N VAL A 125 14.97 -7.03 20.90
CA VAL A 125 15.29 -6.01 19.90
C VAL A 125 15.71 -6.68 18.60
N THR A 126 15.70 -5.95 17.49
CA THR A 126 16.41 -6.34 16.28
C THR A 126 17.92 -6.26 16.51
N ASP A 127 18.59 -7.41 16.38
CA ASP A 127 20.01 -7.62 16.59
C ASP A 127 20.50 -8.82 15.75
N ARG A 128 21.77 -9.21 15.91
CA ARG A 128 22.37 -10.35 15.19
C ARG A 128 21.84 -11.73 15.61
N ARG A 129 20.98 -11.83 16.64
CA ARG A 129 20.39 -13.10 17.07
C ARG A 129 19.20 -13.50 16.21
N TRP A 130 18.68 -12.57 15.39
CA TRP A 130 17.67 -12.87 14.38
C TRP A 130 18.25 -13.75 13.26
N CYS A 131 17.44 -14.68 12.80
CA CYS A 131 17.70 -15.43 11.57
C CYS A 131 17.02 -14.71 10.40
N THR A 132 17.63 -14.77 9.22
CA THR A 132 17.09 -14.20 7.99
C THR A 132 17.19 -15.18 6.83
N HIS A 133 16.25 -15.10 5.91
CA HIS A 133 16.21 -15.87 4.68
C HIS A 133 15.53 -15.07 3.59
N ARG A 134 16.05 -15.13 2.37
CA ARG A 134 15.35 -14.62 1.18
C ARG A 134 14.33 -15.67 0.74
N ASP A 135 13.05 -15.32 0.72
CA ASP A 135 11.97 -16.22 0.30
C ASP A 135 12.09 -16.53 -1.21
N PRO A 136 12.46 -17.76 -1.59
CA PRO A 136 12.69 -18.13 -2.98
C PRO A 136 11.38 -18.40 -3.72
N SER A 137 10.24 -18.46 -3.00
CA SER A 137 8.95 -18.67 -3.64
C SER A 137 8.57 -17.49 -4.53
N PHE A 138 9.09 -16.28 -4.29
CA PHE A 138 8.81 -15.11 -5.12
C PHE A 138 9.81 -14.99 -6.27
N ALA A 139 9.30 -14.75 -7.48
CA ALA A 139 10.14 -14.48 -8.64
C ALA A 139 10.93 -13.18 -8.44
N SER A 140 12.23 -13.22 -8.74
CA SER A 140 13.14 -12.09 -8.60
C SER A 140 13.10 -11.08 -9.76
N LEU A 141 12.34 -11.40 -10.81
CA LEU A 141 12.21 -10.56 -11.99
C LEU A 141 10.77 -10.54 -12.46
N VAL A 142 10.09 -9.45 -12.12
CA VAL A 142 8.67 -9.23 -12.42
C VAL A 142 8.50 -7.84 -13.03
N PRO A 143 7.48 -7.63 -13.90
CA PRO A 143 7.14 -6.29 -14.32
C PRO A 143 6.59 -5.49 -13.13
N ARG A 144 6.77 -4.17 -13.16
CA ARG A 144 6.07 -3.29 -12.23
C ARG A 144 4.57 -3.32 -12.51
N VAL A 145 3.76 -3.11 -11.48
CA VAL A 145 2.35 -2.74 -11.64
C VAL A 145 2.26 -1.54 -12.58
N SER A 146 3.04 -0.50 -12.33
CA SER A 146 3.20 0.69 -13.18
C SER A 146 4.38 1.53 -12.66
N ILE A 147 4.56 2.76 -13.15
CA ILE A 147 5.52 3.70 -12.55
C ILE A 147 5.14 4.13 -11.12
N TYR A 148 3.87 3.95 -10.74
CA TYR A 148 3.30 4.45 -9.50
C TYR A 148 3.55 3.51 -8.31
N GLY A 149 3.65 2.20 -8.58
CA GLY A 149 3.72 1.16 -7.58
C GLY A 149 4.88 0.17 -7.77
N SER A 150 4.85 -0.86 -6.93
CA SER A 150 5.86 -1.93 -6.88
C SER A 150 5.64 -3.02 -7.94
N GLY A 151 6.36 -4.14 -7.84
CA GLY A 151 6.21 -5.32 -8.69
C GLY A 151 4.83 -5.97 -8.62
N VAL A 152 4.43 -6.65 -9.71
CA VAL A 152 3.44 -7.72 -9.61
C VAL A 152 4.03 -8.91 -8.87
N GLU A 153 3.20 -9.77 -8.29
CA GLU A 153 3.70 -10.97 -7.63
C GLU A 153 3.58 -12.18 -8.54
N GLU A 154 4.69 -12.89 -8.70
CA GLU A 154 4.71 -14.23 -9.26
C GLU A 154 5.34 -15.17 -8.24
N ARG A 155 4.59 -16.17 -7.81
CA ARG A 155 4.99 -17.03 -6.70
C ARG A 155 4.90 -18.51 -7.02
N ASP A 156 5.93 -19.27 -6.70
CA ASP A 156 5.96 -20.73 -6.77
C ASP A 156 5.74 -21.34 -5.38
N LEU A 157 4.53 -21.84 -5.13
CA LEU A 157 4.17 -22.39 -3.82
C LEU A 157 4.80 -23.77 -3.54
N HIS A 158 5.49 -24.40 -4.51
CA HIS A 158 6.33 -25.58 -4.24
C HIS A 158 7.51 -25.26 -3.32
N LEU A 159 7.92 -23.99 -3.28
CA LEU A 159 9.03 -23.50 -2.47
C LEU A 159 8.57 -22.92 -1.12
N GLU A 160 7.27 -22.93 -0.82
CA GLU A 160 6.73 -22.47 0.46
C GLU A 160 6.82 -23.58 1.51
N ASP A 161 7.37 -23.27 2.68
CA ASP A 161 7.77 -24.25 3.69
C ASP A 161 7.15 -24.02 5.08
N GLY A 162 6.17 -23.10 5.19
CA GLY A 162 5.50 -22.80 6.45
C GLY A 162 6.39 -22.09 7.48
N TRP A 163 7.41 -21.35 7.04
CA TRP A 163 8.37 -20.64 7.91
C TRP A 163 7.77 -19.70 8.95
N THR A 164 6.48 -19.36 8.93
CA THR A 164 5.85 -18.51 9.96
C THR A 164 5.45 -19.30 11.22
N ARG A 165 5.43 -20.63 11.16
CA ARG A 165 4.98 -21.50 12.26
C ARG A 165 5.96 -21.48 13.46
N PRO A 166 5.48 -21.65 14.70
CA PRO A 166 6.34 -21.68 15.89
C PRO A 166 7.37 -22.82 15.89
N ALA A 167 6.99 -23.99 15.36
CA ALA A 167 7.82 -25.20 15.36
C ALA A 167 8.73 -25.33 14.12
N TYR A 168 8.80 -24.30 13.27
CA TYR A 168 9.66 -24.32 12.09
C TYR A 168 11.14 -24.25 12.50
N ASP A 169 11.96 -25.13 11.93
CA ASP A 169 13.40 -25.20 12.16
C ASP A 169 14.13 -24.20 11.25
N ASP A 170 14.60 -23.11 11.85
CA ASP A 170 15.39 -22.07 11.17
C ASP A 170 16.89 -22.21 11.39
N SER A 171 17.38 -23.40 11.80
CA SER A 171 18.82 -23.61 12.06
C SER A 171 19.70 -23.43 10.82
N ALA A 172 19.14 -23.66 9.63
CA ALA A 172 19.83 -23.48 8.35
C ALA A 172 19.81 -22.03 7.84
N TRP A 173 19.04 -21.15 8.47
CA TRP A 173 18.96 -19.74 8.05
C TRP A 173 20.22 -18.99 8.47
N ALA A 174 20.60 -18.02 7.65
CA ALA A 174 21.70 -17.13 7.96
C ALA A 174 21.34 -16.20 9.14
N ARG A 175 22.36 -15.64 9.80
CA ARG A 175 22.14 -14.58 10.80
C ARG A 175 21.93 -13.24 10.10
N ALA A 176 21.00 -12.46 10.63
CA ALA A 176 20.73 -11.13 10.10
C ALA A 176 21.96 -10.22 10.28
N ARG A 177 22.31 -9.47 9.22
CA ARG A 177 23.39 -8.47 9.30
C ARG A 177 22.87 -7.20 9.97
N ILE A 178 23.75 -6.45 10.62
CA ILE A 178 23.45 -5.08 11.02
C ILE A 178 23.63 -4.19 9.78
N VAL A 179 22.59 -3.44 9.43
CA VAL A 179 22.58 -2.50 8.30
C VAL A 179 23.00 -1.11 8.76
N ALA A 180 22.35 -0.62 9.81
CA ALA A 180 22.58 0.72 10.35
C ALA A 180 22.21 0.78 11.84
N PRO A 181 22.85 1.66 12.63
CA PRO A 181 22.33 2.03 13.94
C PRO A 181 21.01 2.81 13.80
N LEU A 182 20.27 2.98 14.91
CA LEU A 182 19.14 3.89 14.96
C LEU A 182 19.58 5.33 14.59
N GLY A 183 18.85 5.99 13.69
CA GLY A 183 19.22 7.32 13.19
C GLY A 183 20.43 7.35 12.25
N GLY A 184 21.00 6.20 11.90
CA GLY A 184 22.05 6.09 10.89
C GLY A 184 21.47 6.11 9.45
N PRO A 185 22.27 6.47 8.43
CA PRO A 185 21.82 6.40 7.05
C PRO A 185 21.42 4.97 6.63
N PRO A 186 20.40 4.82 5.76
CA PRO A 186 19.58 5.89 5.17
C PRO A 186 18.42 6.35 6.06
N TRP A 187 18.15 5.67 7.18
CA TRP A 187 17.02 5.98 8.07
C TRP A 187 17.44 6.96 9.18
N THR A 188 17.76 8.19 8.78
CA THR A 188 18.37 9.20 9.65
C THR A 188 17.44 9.74 10.74
N GLY A 189 16.15 9.42 10.67
CA GLY A 189 15.17 9.76 11.69
C GLY A 189 13.99 8.80 11.66
N VAL A 190 13.35 8.63 12.82
CA VAL A 190 12.15 7.80 12.99
C VAL A 190 11.04 8.63 13.63
N GLN A 191 9.80 8.35 13.27
CA GLN A 191 8.62 8.99 13.86
C GLN A 191 7.53 7.97 14.11
N HIS A 192 6.71 8.18 15.15
CA HIS A 192 5.50 7.38 15.34
C HIS A 192 4.61 7.48 14.10
N ARG A 193 3.93 6.38 13.76
CA ARG A 193 2.88 6.37 12.76
C ARG A 193 1.87 7.48 13.07
N ALA A 194 1.68 8.40 12.13
CA ALA A 194 0.82 9.57 12.32
C ALA A 194 -0.69 9.23 12.36
N LEU A 195 -1.09 8.18 11.65
CA LEU A 195 -2.47 7.74 11.48
C LEU A 195 -2.69 6.39 12.17
N PRO A 196 -3.94 6.00 12.52
CA PRO A 196 -4.24 4.63 12.95
C PRO A 196 -3.76 3.56 11.97
N LEU A 197 -3.58 2.33 12.47
CA LEU A 197 -3.44 1.15 11.62
C LEU A 197 -4.72 0.94 10.82
N LEU A 198 -4.57 0.41 9.60
CA LEU A 198 -5.72 -0.04 8.82
C LEU A 198 -6.38 -1.23 9.52
N ARG A 199 -7.71 -1.25 9.51
CA ARG A 199 -8.47 -2.42 9.94
C ARG A 199 -8.58 -3.38 8.77
N GLU A 200 -7.96 -4.55 8.90
CA GLU A 200 -8.12 -5.65 7.96
C GLU A 200 -9.27 -6.56 8.39
N ARG A 201 -10.18 -6.88 7.47
CA ARG A 201 -11.30 -7.81 7.70
C ARG A 201 -11.65 -8.55 6.42
N GLU A 202 -12.18 -9.76 6.56
CA GLU A 202 -12.85 -10.41 5.43
C GLU A 202 -14.08 -9.57 5.02
N ALA A 203 -14.28 -9.39 3.73
CA ALA A 203 -15.43 -8.67 3.18
C ALA A 203 -16.25 -9.61 2.30
N PRO A 204 -17.60 -9.50 2.34
CA PRO A 204 -18.44 -10.25 1.44
C PRO A 204 -18.16 -9.85 0.00
N MET A 205 -18.35 -10.81 -0.90
CA MET A 205 -18.21 -10.61 -2.33
C MET A 205 -19.32 -11.38 -3.05
N THR A 206 -19.87 -10.78 -4.09
CA THR A 206 -20.98 -11.37 -4.86
C THR A 206 -20.42 -11.93 -6.16
N LEU A 207 -20.63 -13.22 -6.43
CA LEU A 207 -20.25 -13.83 -7.71
C LEU A 207 -21.14 -13.25 -8.82
N VAL A 208 -20.52 -12.50 -9.73
CA VAL A 208 -21.22 -11.83 -10.86
C VAL A 208 -21.24 -12.72 -12.09
N GLN A 209 -20.10 -13.34 -12.41
CA GLN A 209 -19.96 -14.09 -13.65
C GLN A 209 -18.88 -15.16 -13.55
N THR A 210 -19.14 -16.31 -14.15
CA THR A 210 -18.13 -17.35 -14.40
C THR A 210 -17.92 -17.56 -15.89
N ARG A 211 -16.68 -17.83 -16.28
CA ARG A 211 -16.33 -18.14 -17.67
C ARG A 211 -15.39 -19.33 -17.76
N ARG A 212 -15.46 -20.03 -18.88
CA ARG A 212 -14.50 -21.08 -19.27
C ARG A 212 -14.02 -20.84 -20.69
N GLY A 213 -12.76 -21.13 -20.94
CA GLY A 213 -12.19 -21.04 -22.27
C GLY A 213 -10.82 -21.69 -22.34
N ARG A 214 -10.35 -21.94 -23.57
CA ARG A 214 -8.96 -22.32 -23.80
C ARG A 214 -8.09 -21.07 -23.78
N GLY A 215 -6.94 -21.16 -23.12
CA GLY A 215 -5.94 -20.11 -23.13
C GLY A 215 -5.41 -19.84 -24.54
N SER A 216 -4.79 -18.67 -24.73
CA SER A 216 -4.07 -18.35 -25.96
C SER A 216 -3.04 -19.45 -26.28
N SER A 217 -2.97 -19.86 -27.56
CA SER A 217 -1.92 -20.76 -28.07
C SER A 217 -0.52 -20.11 -28.04
N GLN A 218 -0.46 -18.78 -27.90
CA GLN A 218 0.77 -18.05 -27.62
C GLN A 218 0.84 -17.70 -26.12
N PRO A 219 1.70 -18.36 -25.34
CA PRO A 219 1.88 -18.04 -23.93
C PRO A 219 2.53 -16.65 -23.80
N SER A 220 1.87 -15.75 -23.06
CA SER A 220 2.48 -14.51 -22.59
C SER A 220 3.19 -14.78 -21.27
N SER A 221 4.42 -14.28 -21.10
CA SER A 221 5.08 -14.29 -19.79
C SER A 221 4.36 -13.37 -18.79
N ASP A 222 3.78 -12.27 -19.28
CA ASP A 222 3.00 -11.31 -18.49
C ASP A 222 1.68 -11.94 -18.02
N ALA A 223 1.55 -12.10 -16.71
CA ALA A 223 0.38 -12.67 -16.06
C ALA A 223 -0.89 -11.83 -16.28
N HIS A 224 -0.77 -10.49 -16.30
CA HIS A 224 -1.90 -9.60 -16.49
C HIS A 224 -2.49 -9.71 -17.89
N LEU A 225 -1.63 -9.74 -18.93
CA LEU A 225 -2.08 -9.95 -20.30
C LEU A 225 -2.69 -11.35 -20.50
N THR A 226 -2.14 -12.37 -19.84
CA THR A 226 -2.67 -13.73 -19.88
C THR A 226 -4.08 -13.79 -19.30
N LEU A 227 -4.30 -13.22 -18.12
CA LEU A 227 -5.61 -13.16 -17.47
C LEU A 227 -6.60 -12.32 -18.29
N ARG A 228 -6.17 -11.14 -18.76
CA ARG A 228 -7.02 -10.25 -19.57
C ARG A 228 -7.47 -10.90 -20.86
N ASN A 229 -6.55 -11.43 -21.66
CA ASN A 229 -6.87 -12.04 -22.94
C ASN A 229 -7.71 -13.31 -22.74
N GLY A 230 -7.40 -14.12 -21.72
CA GLY A 230 -8.17 -15.30 -21.37
C GLY A 230 -9.61 -14.97 -20.96
N TRP A 231 -9.82 -13.92 -20.17
CA TRP A 231 -11.15 -13.45 -19.79
C TRP A 231 -11.98 -12.98 -20.99
N LEU A 232 -11.35 -12.23 -21.91
CA LEU A 232 -11.99 -11.69 -23.10
C LEU A 232 -12.34 -12.78 -24.13
N SER A 233 -11.53 -13.84 -24.24
CA SER A 233 -11.79 -14.94 -25.17
C SER A 233 -12.74 -16.01 -24.59
N ALA A 234 -12.74 -16.20 -23.28
CA ALA A 234 -13.58 -17.17 -22.59
C ALA A 234 -15.08 -16.89 -22.77
N ARG A 235 -15.89 -17.94 -22.70
CA ARG A 235 -17.35 -17.87 -22.82
C ARG A 235 -18.00 -18.05 -21.45
N PRO A 236 -19.17 -17.44 -21.20
CA PRO A 236 -19.96 -17.73 -20.01
C PRO A 236 -20.16 -19.23 -19.85
N HIS A 237 -19.83 -19.75 -18.68
CA HIS A 237 -19.97 -21.16 -18.34
C HIS A 237 -20.16 -21.26 -16.83
N ALA A 238 -21.25 -21.89 -16.38
CA ALA A 238 -21.60 -21.94 -14.97
C ALA A 238 -20.61 -22.85 -14.21
N ILE A 239 -19.85 -22.27 -13.28
CA ILE A 239 -18.97 -23.00 -12.35
C ILE A 239 -19.29 -22.51 -10.94
N THR A 240 -20.50 -22.84 -10.50
CA THR A 240 -21.05 -22.33 -9.26
C THR A 240 -20.41 -23.04 -8.07
N PRO A 241 -19.92 -22.30 -7.06
CA PRO A 241 -19.54 -22.89 -5.79
C PRO A 241 -20.72 -23.62 -5.13
N ASP A 242 -20.44 -24.69 -4.37
CA ASP A 242 -21.45 -25.36 -3.55
C ASP A 242 -21.89 -24.51 -2.35
N GLU A 243 -22.77 -25.05 -1.50
CA GLU A 243 -23.29 -24.37 -0.29
C GLU A 243 -22.18 -24.00 0.71
N GLU A 244 -21.03 -24.69 0.68
CA GLU A 244 -19.86 -24.41 1.51
C GLU A 244 -18.88 -23.41 0.85
N GLY A 245 -19.20 -22.96 -0.36
CA GLY A 245 -18.41 -22.02 -1.15
C GLY A 245 -17.29 -22.67 -1.98
N TRP A 246 -17.30 -23.99 -2.18
CA TRP A 246 -16.29 -24.70 -2.96
C TRP A 246 -16.67 -24.84 -4.44
N ALA A 247 -15.84 -24.30 -5.33
CA ALA A 247 -15.89 -24.56 -6.76
C ALA A 247 -15.04 -25.80 -7.13
N ARG A 248 -15.59 -26.68 -7.97
CA ARG A 248 -14.94 -27.90 -8.49
C ARG A 248 -14.86 -27.84 -10.02
N PRO A 249 -13.90 -27.09 -10.57
CA PRO A 249 -13.73 -26.99 -12.02
C PRO A 249 -13.10 -28.28 -12.57
N ASP A 250 -13.66 -28.80 -13.66
CA ASP A 250 -13.09 -29.90 -14.43
C ASP A 250 -12.44 -29.33 -15.69
N LEU A 251 -11.13 -29.08 -15.68
CA LEU A 251 -10.38 -28.45 -16.75
C LEU A 251 -9.39 -29.44 -17.38
N ALA A 252 -9.43 -29.53 -18.70
CA ALA A 252 -8.39 -30.18 -19.47
C ALA A 252 -7.12 -29.31 -19.54
N GLU A 253 -6.04 -29.88 -20.04
CA GLU A 253 -4.80 -29.13 -20.30
C GLU A 253 -5.06 -27.96 -21.26
N GLY A 254 -4.53 -26.78 -20.89
CA GLY A 254 -4.70 -25.54 -21.65
C GLY A 254 -6.04 -24.83 -21.44
N GLU A 255 -6.96 -25.41 -20.66
CA GLU A 255 -8.21 -24.74 -20.30
C GLU A 255 -8.06 -23.84 -19.07
N SER A 256 -8.95 -22.86 -18.99
CA SER A 256 -9.03 -21.93 -17.87
C SER A 256 -10.47 -21.70 -17.44
N ALA A 257 -10.66 -21.59 -16.13
CA ALA A 257 -11.89 -21.13 -15.51
C ALA A 257 -11.66 -19.76 -14.86
N PHE A 258 -12.70 -18.94 -14.86
CA PHE A 258 -12.69 -17.59 -14.31
C PHE A 258 -13.90 -17.35 -13.42
N TRP A 259 -13.69 -16.62 -12.32
CA TRP A 259 -14.73 -16.16 -11.40
C TRP A 259 -14.57 -14.67 -11.15
N LEU A 260 -15.58 -13.89 -11.53
CA LEU A 260 -15.65 -12.46 -11.31
C LEU A 260 -16.56 -12.17 -10.12
N PHE A 261 -16.01 -11.53 -9.10
CA PHE A 261 -16.73 -11.09 -7.90
C PHE A 261 -16.81 -9.56 -7.82
N ASP A 262 -17.93 -9.05 -7.29
CA ASP A 262 -18.16 -7.65 -6.95
C ASP A 262 -18.14 -7.45 -5.44
N LEU A 263 -17.35 -6.48 -4.97
CA LEU A 263 -17.26 -6.09 -3.56
C LEU A 263 -18.30 -5.03 -3.15
N GLY A 264 -19.13 -4.57 -4.10
CA GLY A 264 -20.17 -3.54 -3.90
C GLY A 264 -19.65 -2.11 -4.05
N ARG A 265 -18.39 -1.85 -3.67
CA ARG A 265 -17.67 -0.59 -3.87
C ARG A 265 -16.17 -0.83 -4.02
N ALA A 266 -15.41 0.22 -4.33
CA ALA A 266 -13.96 0.14 -4.38
C ALA A 266 -13.35 -0.02 -2.98
N TYR A 267 -12.33 -0.88 -2.88
CA TYR A 267 -11.52 -1.09 -1.69
C TYR A 267 -10.05 -1.19 -2.06
N ILE A 268 -9.19 -0.96 -1.07
CA ILE A 268 -7.87 -1.58 -1.04
C ILE A 268 -8.03 -2.95 -0.39
N CYS A 269 -7.60 -3.99 -1.08
CA CYS A 269 -7.95 -5.34 -0.73
C CYS A 269 -6.92 -6.37 -1.19
N GLN A 270 -7.12 -7.61 -0.78
CA GLN A 270 -6.33 -8.76 -1.12
C GLN A 270 -7.26 -9.94 -1.36
N GLY A 271 -7.41 -10.29 -2.63
CA GLY A 271 -8.07 -11.54 -3.02
C GLY A 271 -7.13 -12.71 -2.79
N TRP A 272 -7.65 -13.78 -2.19
CA TRP A 272 -6.88 -15.00 -1.94
C TRP A 272 -7.74 -16.24 -2.13
N ILE A 273 -7.07 -17.36 -2.37
CA ILE A 273 -7.73 -18.62 -2.69
C ILE A 273 -7.32 -19.67 -1.65
N GLU A 274 -8.29 -20.39 -1.14
CA GLU A 274 -8.10 -21.64 -0.41
C GLU A 274 -8.23 -22.80 -1.38
N ILE A 275 -7.24 -23.70 -1.40
CA ILE A 275 -7.20 -24.82 -2.34
C ILE A 275 -7.03 -26.13 -1.57
N GLU A 276 -7.74 -27.16 -2.00
CA GLU A 276 -7.54 -28.55 -1.57
C GLU A 276 -7.35 -29.47 -2.77
N GLU A 277 -6.60 -30.55 -2.57
CA GLU A 277 -6.33 -31.58 -3.58
C GLU A 277 -5.75 -31.05 -4.90
N ALA A 278 -4.89 -30.02 -4.81
CA ALA A 278 -4.10 -29.56 -5.97
C ALA A 278 -3.12 -30.65 -6.43
N GLY A 279 -2.97 -30.80 -7.75
CA GLY A 279 -2.01 -31.71 -8.36
C GLY A 279 -0.58 -31.15 -8.44
N GLY A 280 -0.43 -29.84 -8.30
CA GLY A 280 0.85 -29.12 -8.33
C GLY A 280 1.26 -28.60 -9.71
N GLN A 281 0.43 -28.78 -10.74
CA GLN A 281 0.67 -28.27 -12.09
C GLN A 281 -0.20 -27.04 -12.41
N GLU A 282 -1.21 -26.81 -11.59
CA GLU A 282 -2.17 -25.74 -11.73
C GLU A 282 -1.52 -24.37 -11.48
N GLN A 283 -2.03 -23.38 -12.20
CA GLN A 283 -1.71 -21.97 -11.95
C GLN A 283 -2.98 -21.22 -11.62
N VAL A 284 -2.89 -20.36 -10.62
CA VAL A 284 -3.96 -19.43 -10.28
C VAL A 284 -3.50 -18.00 -10.40
N ALA A 285 -4.40 -17.09 -10.74
CA ALA A 285 -4.13 -15.66 -10.76
C ALA A 285 -5.30 -14.87 -10.18
N VAL A 286 -4.99 -13.72 -9.58
CA VAL A 286 -5.97 -12.79 -9.03
C VAL A 286 -5.78 -11.43 -9.71
N GLY A 287 -6.79 -10.98 -10.45
CA GLY A 287 -6.84 -9.68 -11.10
C GLY A 287 -7.76 -8.71 -10.36
N TYR A 288 -7.40 -7.43 -10.32
CA TYR A 288 -8.16 -6.37 -9.65
C TYR A 288 -8.61 -5.33 -10.68
N ALA A 289 -9.88 -4.91 -10.59
CA ALA A 289 -10.46 -3.97 -11.53
C ALA A 289 -11.43 -2.99 -10.84
N GLU A 290 -11.49 -1.78 -11.38
CA GLU A 290 -12.32 -0.70 -10.81
C GLU A 290 -13.76 -0.71 -11.37
N LYS A 291 -13.92 -1.00 -12.67
CA LYS A 291 -15.15 -0.64 -13.39
C LYS A 291 -15.58 -1.64 -14.45
N MET A 292 -16.88 -1.59 -14.72
CA MET A 292 -17.56 -2.27 -15.84
C MET A 292 -17.98 -1.24 -16.89
N ARG A 293 -18.11 -1.67 -18.15
CA ARG A 293 -18.81 -0.91 -19.20
C ARG A 293 -19.91 -1.80 -19.75
N GLY A 294 -21.16 -1.50 -19.39
CA GLY A 294 -22.24 -2.48 -19.53
C GLY A 294 -21.90 -3.74 -18.72
N GLU A 295 -21.98 -4.90 -19.35
CA GLU A 295 -21.64 -6.20 -18.74
C GLU A 295 -20.15 -6.59 -18.90
N GLN A 296 -19.33 -5.72 -19.48
CA GLN A 296 -17.92 -6.02 -19.73
C GLN A 296 -17.01 -5.45 -18.64
N LEU A 297 -16.24 -6.32 -18.00
CA LEU A 297 -15.16 -5.93 -17.10
C LEU A 297 -14.07 -5.17 -17.86
N ILE A 298 -13.68 -4.01 -17.32
CA ILE A 298 -12.57 -3.21 -17.86
C ILE A 298 -11.30 -3.55 -17.09
N LEU A 299 -10.52 -4.46 -17.66
CA LEU A 299 -9.14 -4.71 -17.24
C LEU A 299 -8.20 -3.74 -17.95
N SER A 300 -7.22 -3.22 -17.22
CA SER A 300 -6.22 -2.31 -17.78
C SER A 300 -5.47 -2.94 -18.95
N ASP A 301 -5.07 -2.13 -19.91
CA ASP A 301 -4.17 -2.56 -20.97
C ASP A 301 -2.80 -1.93 -20.73
N PRO A 302 -1.76 -2.73 -20.42
CA PRO A 302 -0.44 -2.21 -20.09
C PRO A 302 0.27 -1.55 -21.28
N GLN A 303 -0.30 -1.59 -22.49
CA GLN A 303 0.15 -0.84 -23.66
C GLN A 303 -0.45 0.57 -23.74
N THR A 304 -1.48 0.85 -22.93
CA THR A 304 -2.22 2.13 -22.94
C THR A 304 -1.84 3.03 -21.76
N TYR A 305 -2.54 4.17 -21.61
CA TYR A 305 -2.30 5.16 -20.57
C TYR A 305 -2.22 4.54 -19.15
N CYS A 306 -1.31 5.03 -18.31
CA CYS A 306 -0.93 4.48 -16.99
C CYS A 306 -0.27 3.08 -16.95
N ARG A 307 -0.37 2.28 -18.01
CA ARG A 307 0.34 0.98 -18.19
C ARG A 307 0.23 0.01 -16.99
N VAL A 308 -0.95 -0.06 -16.38
CA VAL A 308 -1.18 -0.74 -15.09
C VAL A 308 -1.31 -2.27 -15.26
N ARG A 309 -0.69 -3.04 -14.35
CA ARG A 309 -0.81 -4.50 -14.21
C ARG A 309 -1.22 -4.86 -12.78
N LEU A 310 -2.51 -5.07 -12.53
CA LEU A 310 -3.01 -5.49 -11.23
C LEU A 310 -3.34 -6.98 -11.25
N THR A 311 -2.34 -7.82 -11.45
CA THR A 311 -2.52 -9.27 -11.45
C THR A 311 -1.33 -9.96 -10.82
N ASP A 312 -1.64 -10.76 -9.79
CA ASP A 312 -0.69 -11.59 -9.09
C ASP A 312 -0.95 -13.07 -9.48
N ARG A 313 0.12 -13.86 -9.63
CA ARG A 313 0.08 -15.25 -10.14
C ARG A 313 0.79 -16.21 -9.20
N PHE A 314 0.22 -17.41 -9.05
CA PHE A 314 0.75 -18.48 -8.20
C PHE A 314 0.81 -19.79 -8.98
N ARG A 315 1.93 -20.51 -8.86
CA ARG A 315 2.03 -21.93 -9.19
C ARG A 315 1.72 -22.74 -7.93
N LEU A 316 0.75 -23.63 -8.01
CA LEU A 316 0.28 -24.40 -6.87
C LEU A 316 1.22 -25.58 -6.57
N ARG A 317 1.41 -25.92 -5.28
CA ARG A 317 2.02 -27.20 -4.85
C ARG A 317 0.97 -28.30 -4.68
N PRO A 318 1.34 -29.58 -4.55
CA PRO A 318 0.36 -30.62 -4.29
C PRO A 318 -0.34 -30.48 -2.94
N GLY A 319 -1.63 -30.81 -2.90
CA GLY A 319 -2.44 -30.86 -1.68
C GLY A 319 -3.00 -29.51 -1.22
N ARG A 320 -3.31 -29.42 0.08
CA ARG A 320 -3.96 -28.25 0.70
C ARG A 320 -3.00 -27.08 0.86
N GLN A 321 -3.44 -25.90 0.43
CA GLN A 321 -2.66 -24.66 0.55
C GLN A 321 -3.55 -23.41 0.48
N ARG A 322 -2.92 -22.25 0.64
CA ARG A 322 -3.52 -20.94 0.36
C ARG A 322 -2.64 -20.19 -0.65
N ALA A 323 -3.28 -19.60 -1.65
CA ALA A 323 -2.64 -18.67 -2.57
C ALA A 323 -3.02 -17.24 -2.15
N GLU A 324 -2.09 -16.54 -1.51
CA GLU A 324 -2.26 -15.19 -0.96
C GLU A 324 -1.03 -14.34 -1.32
N SER A 325 -1.26 -13.10 -1.74
CA SER A 325 -0.20 -12.15 -2.05
C SER A 325 0.43 -11.53 -0.80
N PHE A 326 1.52 -10.79 -0.97
CA PHE A 326 2.05 -9.86 0.02
C PHE A 326 1.34 -8.50 -0.04
N ALA A 327 1.20 -7.96 -1.24
CA ALA A 327 0.69 -6.62 -1.51
C ALA A 327 -0.83 -6.57 -1.44
N LEU A 328 -1.32 -5.40 -1.00
CA LEU A 328 -2.71 -5.00 -1.19
C LEU A 328 -2.85 -4.36 -2.58
N ARG A 329 -3.97 -4.57 -3.23
CA ARG A 329 -4.32 -4.00 -4.54
C ARG A 329 -5.68 -3.30 -4.45
N GLY A 330 -5.89 -2.27 -5.25
CA GLY A 330 -7.16 -1.56 -5.27
C GLY A 330 -8.11 -2.00 -6.37
N GLY A 331 -9.39 -2.02 -6.06
CA GLY A 331 -10.45 -2.26 -7.02
C GLY A 331 -11.79 -2.54 -6.35
N ARG A 332 -12.84 -2.62 -7.16
CA ARG A 332 -14.18 -3.08 -6.77
C ARG A 332 -14.42 -4.54 -7.16
N TYR A 333 -13.80 -4.97 -8.26
CA TYR A 333 -14.02 -6.29 -8.83
C TYR A 333 -12.76 -7.14 -8.70
N LEU A 334 -12.94 -8.39 -8.27
CA LEU A 334 -11.90 -9.41 -8.19
C LEU A 334 -12.14 -10.47 -9.25
N LEU A 335 -11.15 -10.70 -10.11
CA LEU A 335 -11.18 -11.71 -11.15
C LEU A 335 -10.18 -12.81 -10.83
N PHE A 336 -10.67 -13.97 -10.42
CA PHE A 336 -9.86 -15.15 -10.20
C PHE A 336 -9.77 -15.97 -11.48
N GLN A 337 -8.58 -16.48 -11.78
CA GLN A 337 -8.33 -17.43 -12.87
C GLN A 337 -7.72 -18.71 -12.30
N LEU A 338 -8.19 -19.86 -12.76
CA LEU A 338 -7.51 -21.15 -12.63
C LEU A 338 -7.15 -21.66 -14.03
N ARG A 339 -5.92 -22.15 -14.20
CA ARG A 339 -5.45 -22.83 -15.41
C ARG A 339 -5.19 -24.30 -15.08
N GLY A 340 -5.80 -25.19 -15.87
CA GLY A 340 -5.68 -26.63 -15.73
C GLY A 340 -4.38 -27.21 -16.35
N PRO A 341 -4.26 -28.54 -16.38
CA PRO A 341 -5.31 -29.53 -16.05
C PRO A 341 -5.62 -29.60 -14.55
N THR A 342 -6.82 -30.06 -14.19
CA THR A 342 -7.25 -30.20 -12.78
C THR A 342 -7.56 -31.66 -12.43
N GLY A 343 -7.18 -32.10 -11.23
CA GLY A 343 -7.62 -33.39 -10.71
C GLY A 343 -9.10 -33.37 -10.28
N ALA A 344 -9.76 -34.53 -10.30
CA ALA A 344 -11.20 -34.65 -9.98
C ALA A 344 -11.57 -34.22 -8.55
N ALA A 345 -10.61 -34.26 -7.62
CA ALA A 345 -10.82 -33.87 -6.23
C ALA A 345 -10.49 -32.40 -5.95
N LEU A 346 -9.87 -31.68 -6.90
CA LEU A 346 -9.48 -30.28 -6.73
C LEU A 346 -10.70 -29.44 -6.40
N ARG A 347 -10.60 -28.66 -5.33
CA ARG A 347 -11.60 -27.65 -4.98
C ARG A 347 -10.98 -26.34 -4.55
N LEU A 348 -11.64 -25.24 -4.90
CA LEU A 348 -11.18 -23.89 -4.60
C LEU A 348 -12.28 -23.09 -3.92
N ARG A 349 -11.90 -22.28 -2.93
CA ARG A 349 -12.78 -21.31 -2.28
C ARG A 349 -12.12 -19.93 -2.31
N PHE A 350 -12.88 -18.93 -2.71
CA PHE A 350 -12.39 -17.57 -2.96
C PHE A 350 -12.70 -16.69 -1.76
N HIS A 351 -11.72 -15.89 -1.36
CA HIS A 351 -11.79 -15.04 -0.18
C HIS A 351 -11.23 -13.65 -0.49
N ASN A 352 -11.61 -12.67 0.32
CA ASN A 352 -11.17 -11.28 0.15
C ASN A 352 -11.03 -10.58 1.48
N ARG A 353 -9.85 -10.02 1.70
CA ARG A 353 -9.56 -9.17 2.85
C ARG A 353 -9.45 -7.72 2.41
N VAL A 354 -10.29 -6.85 2.96
CA VAL A 354 -10.18 -5.39 2.75
C VAL A 354 -9.37 -4.76 3.86
N ALA A 355 -8.65 -3.69 3.55
CA ALA A 355 -7.92 -2.86 4.50
C ALA A 355 -8.49 -1.44 4.48
N GLU A 356 -8.96 -0.95 5.62
CA GLU A 356 -9.66 0.33 5.68
C GLU A 356 -9.12 1.23 6.79
N TYR A 357 -9.02 2.53 6.51
CA TYR A 357 -8.85 3.50 7.57
C TYR A 357 -10.08 3.49 8.48
N PRO A 358 -9.90 3.43 9.82
CA PRO A 358 -11.02 3.39 10.75
C PRO A 358 -11.64 4.78 10.95
N LEU A 359 -12.18 5.37 9.87
CA LEU A 359 -12.80 6.69 9.87
C LEU A 359 -14.10 6.66 10.69
N GLU A 360 -14.16 7.51 11.71
CA GLU A 360 -15.39 7.79 12.45
C GLU A 360 -16.15 8.93 11.76
N ILE A 361 -17.40 8.66 11.41
CA ILE A 361 -18.33 9.67 10.88
C ILE A 361 -19.10 10.26 12.04
N SER A 362 -18.72 11.47 12.45
CA SER A 362 -19.37 12.20 13.54
C SER A 362 -20.54 13.05 13.05
N ARG A 363 -20.61 13.35 11.75
CA ARG A 363 -21.60 14.25 11.13
C ARG A 363 -22.13 13.64 9.83
N PRO A 364 -23.08 12.70 9.89
CA PRO A 364 -23.68 12.12 8.69
C PRO A 364 -24.36 13.18 7.82
N LEU A 365 -24.13 13.12 6.51
CA LEU A 365 -24.71 14.05 5.54
C LEU A 365 -26.12 13.59 5.15
N ASN A 366 -27.10 13.88 6.02
CA ASN A 366 -28.51 13.53 5.80
C ASN A 366 -29.21 14.56 4.92
N THR A 367 -29.96 14.09 3.92
CA THR A 367 -30.78 14.94 3.04
C THR A 367 -32.06 14.22 2.64
N PRO A 368 -33.22 14.91 2.55
CA PRO A 368 -34.46 14.31 2.08
C PRO A 368 -34.48 14.09 0.56
N ASP A 369 -33.58 14.70 -0.20
CA ASP A 369 -33.49 14.53 -1.66
C ASP A 369 -32.82 13.19 -2.00
N PRO A 370 -33.52 12.27 -2.70
CA PRO A 370 -32.98 10.94 -3.00
C PRO A 370 -31.75 10.93 -3.92
N LEU A 371 -31.60 11.93 -4.80
CA LEU A 371 -30.44 12.03 -5.68
C LEU A 371 -29.23 12.56 -4.90
N LEU A 372 -29.41 13.59 -4.08
CA LEU A 372 -28.34 14.10 -3.23
C LEU A 372 -27.89 13.05 -2.21
N ALA A 373 -28.80 12.24 -1.68
CA ALA A 373 -28.44 11.13 -0.80
C ALA A 373 -27.52 10.12 -1.51
N LYS A 374 -27.81 9.77 -2.78
CA LYS A 374 -26.94 8.89 -3.58
C LYS A 374 -25.57 9.51 -3.85
N ILE A 375 -25.52 10.81 -4.17
CA ILE A 375 -24.27 11.53 -4.40
C ILE A 375 -23.43 11.56 -3.11
N SER A 376 -24.06 11.85 -1.97
CA SER A 376 -23.39 11.86 -0.67
C SER A 376 -22.79 10.50 -0.33
N THR A 377 -23.55 9.41 -0.50
CA THR A 377 -23.04 8.05 -0.30
C THR A 377 -21.85 7.76 -1.21
N LEU A 378 -21.93 8.11 -2.49
CA LEU A 378 -20.83 7.92 -3.44
C LEU A 378 -19.56 8.70 -3.02
N CYS A 379 -19.71 9.95 -2.58
CA CYS A 379 -18.59 10.76 -2.10
C CYS A 379 -17.95 10.15 -0.85
N GLU A 380 -18.74 9.68 0.12
CA GLU A 380 -18.23 9.00 1.31
C GLU A 380 -17.51 7.69 0.95
N GLU A 381 -18.11 6.85 0.11
CA GLU A 381 -17.50 5.59 -0.32
C GLU A 381 -16.18 5.81 -1.09
N THR A 382 -16.13 6.85 -1.92
CA THR A 382 -14.93 7.25 -2.64
C THR A 382 -13.85 7.73 -1.67
N LEU A 383 -14.20 8.60 -0.71
CA LEU A 383 -13.25 9.07 0.31
C LEU A 383 -12.69 7.89 1.11
N ARG A 384 -13.53 6.93 1.52
CA ARG A 384 -13.09 5.73 2.25
C ARG A 384 -12.14 4.87 1.45
N ALA A 385 -12.39 4.69 0.15
CA ALA A 385 -11.49 3.94 -0.74
C ALA A 385 -10.16 4.68 -0.95
N CYS A 386 -10.19 6.01 -0.87
CA CYS A 386 -9.05 6.91 -1.05
C CYS A 386 -8.39 7.35 0.28
N LEU A 387 -8.63 6.63 1.38
CA LEU A 387 -8.06 6.93 2.70
C LEU A 387 -7.38 5.68 3.29
N LEU A 388 -6.05 5.75 3.42
CA LEU A 388 -5.21 4.67 3.95
C LEU A 388 -4.30 5.17 5.07
N ASP A 389 -3.00 5.08 4.90
CA ASP A 389 -1.96 5.69 5.72
C ASP A 389 -1.77 7.20 5.47
N GLY A 390 -2.66 7.75 4.64
CA GLY A 390 -2.74 9.11 4.16
C GLY A 390 -3.87 9.20 3.13
N PHE A 391 -4.10 10.39 2.60
CA PHE A 391 -4.96 10.53 1.43
C PHE A 391 -4.28 9.93 0.20
N ILE A 392 -5.05 9.30 -0.68
CA ILE A 392 -4.55 8.83 -1.97
C ILE A 392 -5.47 9.27 -3.10
N ASP A 393 -4.94 9.48 -4.31
CA ASP A 393 -5.73 9.90 -5.47
C ASP A 393 -6.77 8.85 -5.87
N THR A 394 -6.35 7.58 -5.95
CA THR A 394 -7.18 6.47 -6.38
C THR A 394 -6.75 5.15 -5.76
N PRO A 395 -7.68 4.22 -5.49
CA PRO A 395 -7.33 2.93 -4.92
C PRO A 395 -6.61 2.03 -5.93
N TRP A 396 -7.02 2.04 -7.21
CA TRP A 396 -6.62 1.00 -8.15
C TRP A 396 -5.32 1.28 -8.92
N ARG A 397 -5.09 2.50 -9.45
CA ARG A 397 -3.99 2.73 -10.41
C ARG A 397 -2.69 3.24 -9.79
N GLU A 398 -2.80 4.17 -8.85
CA GLU A 398 -1.67 4.96 -8.35
C GLU A 398 -1.44 4.70 -6.86
N GLY A 399 -2.49 4.84 -6.04
CA GLY A 399 -2.35 4.77 -4.59
C GLY A 399 -1.43 5.85 -4.03
N ALA A 400 -1.28 6.97 -4.74
CA ALA A 400 -0.30 8.02 -4.49
C ALA A 400 -0.91 9.15 -3.70
N GLN A 401 -0.16 9.76 -2.78
CA GLN A 401 -0.63 10.93 -2.05
C GLN A 401 -0.20 12.19 -2.80
N TRP A 402 -1.10 12.70 -3.63
CA TRP A 402 -0.93 13.97 -4.33
C TRP A 402 -1.36 15.13 -3.45
N VAL A 403 -0.53 16.18 -3.40
CA VAL A 403 -0.79 17.35 -2.54
C VAL A 403 -2.04 18.09 -2.98
N GLY A 404 -2.25 18.25 -4.29
CA GLY A 404 -3.42 18.96 -4.83
C GLY A 404 -4.74 18.25 -4.57
N ASP A 405 -4.78 16.93 -4.68
CA ASP A 405 -5.96 16.10 -4.41
C ASP A 405 -6.38 16.16 -2.94
N ALA A 406 -5.45 16.47 -2.02
CA ALA A 406 -5.73 16.46 -0.61
C ALA A 406 -6.71 17.57 -0.17
N LEU A 407 -6.83 18.68 -0.89
CA LEU A 407 -7.76 19.76 -0.53
C LEU A 407 -9.22 19.34 -0.66
N PRO A 408 -9.72 18.87 -1.82
CA PRO A 408 -11.09 18.38 -1.91
C PRO A 408 -11.34 17.18 -0.97
N GLN A 409 -10.33 16.32 -0.75
CA GLN A 409 -10.46 15.20 0.20
C GLN A 409 -10.58 15.68 1.65
N ALA A 410 -9.79 16.67 2.06
CA ALA A 410 -9.85 17.27 3.39
C ALA A 410 -11.17 18.00 3.63
N LEU A 411 -11.67 18.77 2.65
CA LEU A 411 -12.97 19.44 2.73
C LEU A 411 -14.11 18.42 2.85
N THR A 412 -14.07 17.36 2.04
CA THR A 412 -15.07 16.27 2.09
C THR A 412 -15.05 15.60 3.47
N MET A 413 -13.87 15.23 3.96
CA MET A 413 -13.71 14.61 5.28
C MET A 413 -14.15 15.54 6.43
N ALA A 414 -13.82 16.83 6.36
CA ALA A 414 -14.18 17.83 7.35
C ALA A 414 -15.69 18.12 7.39
N ALA A 415 -16.45 17.77 6.35
CA ALA A 415 -17.91 17.84 6.39
C ALA A 415 -18.53 16.72 7.24
N MET A 416 -17.84 15.57 7.39
CA MET A 416 -18.40 14.35 7.99
C MET A 416 -17.68 13.84 9.25
N SER A 417 -16.44 14.29 9.49
CA SER A 417 -15.60 13.82 10.60
C SER A 417 -14.79 14.98 11.21
N ASN A 418 -14.41 14.83 12.47
CA ASN A 418 -13.49 15.76 13.17
C ASN A 418 -12.03 15.28 13.10
N ASP A 419 -11.75 14.18 12.40
CA ASP A 419 -10.42 13.61 12.30
C ASP A 419 -9.53 14.44 11.37
N THR A 420 -8.61 15.23 11.93
CA THR A 420 -7.68 16.07 11.16
C THR A 420 -6.35 15.37 10.84
N ARG A 421 -6.15 14.12 11.27
CA ARG A 421 -4.85 13.43 11.14
C ARG A 421 -4.39 13.24 9.68
N PRO A 422 -5.26 12.82 8.73
CA PRO A 422 -4.87 12.73 7.32
C PRO A 422 -4.46 14.09 6.72
N LEU A 423 -5.16 15.16 7.08
CA LEU A 423 -4.84 16.53 6.66
C LEU A 423 -3.49 17.00 7.23
N ARG A 424 -3.26 16.81 8.53
CA ARG A 424 -1.96 17.11 9.17
C ARG A 424 -0.82 16.37 8.47
N ARG A 425 -1.06 15.10 8.10
CA ARG A 425 -0.04 14.21 7.52
C ARG A 425 0.41 14.65 6.12
N VAL A 426 -0.51 15.06 5.24
CA VAL A 426 -0.12 15.54 3.90
C VAL A 426 0.66 16.84 3.99
N ILE A 427 0.26 17.76 4.88
CA ILE A 427 0.94 19.05 5.10
C ILE A 427 2.38 18.81 5.58
N GLU A 428 2.55 18.02 6.65
CA GLU A 428 3.84 17.72 7.24
C GLU A 428 4.77 16.99 6.25
N MET A 429 4.24 15.99 5.53
CA MET A 429 5.04 15.21 4.60
C MET A 429 5.45 16.01 3.35
N ALA A 430 4.62 16.95 2.87
CA ALA A 430 5.01 17.85 1.79
C ALA A 430 6.21 18.72 2.19
N ALA A 431 6.19 19.30 3.40
CA ALA A 431 7.30 20.08 3.94
C ALA A 431 8.56 19.22 4.15
N GLN A 432 8.43 17.98 4.65
CA GLN A 432 9.54 17.02 4.75
C GLN A 432 10.18 16.69 3.39
N GLY A 433 9.38 16.72 2.33
CA GLY A 433 9.81 16.42 0.96
C GLY A 433 10.32 17.62 0.16
N ALA A 434 10.38 18.82 0.76
CA ALA A 434 10.76 20.04 0.07
C ALA A 434 12.11 19.91 -0.64
N TYR A 435 12.19 20.46 -1.85
CA TYR A 435 13.42 20.60 -2.60
C TYR A 435 14.35 21.61 -1.92
N LEU A 436 15.64 21.55 -2.27
CA LEU A 436 16.66 22.47 -1.75
C LEU A 436 16.34 23.95 -2.03
N ASP A 437 15.57 24.21 -3.09
CA ASP A 437 15.16 25.54 -3.49
C ASP A 437 13.83 25.99 -2.85
N GLY A 438 13.25 25.20 -1.94
CA GLY A 438 12.02 25.52 -1.22
C GLY A 438 10.73 25.02 -1.85
N VAL A 439 10.75 24.54 -3.10
CA VAL A 439 9.53 24.02 -3.74
C VAL A 439 9.11 22.71 -3.08
N LEU A 440 7.83 22.55 -2.82
CA LEU A 440 7.24 21.32 -2.30
C LEU A 440 6.94 20.34 -3.46
N PRO A 441 7.12 19.02 -3.24
CA PRO A 441 6.82 17.99 -4.23
C PRO A 441 5.31 17.86 -4.47
N GLY A 442 4.92 17.54 -5.71
CA GLY A 442 3.52 17.32 -6.06
C GLY A 442 2.93 16.01 -5.51
N VAL A 443 3.77 14.97 -5.39
CA VAL A 443 3.41 13.63 -4.91
C VAL A 443 4.37 13.19 -3.80
N ILE A 444 3.83 12.61 -2.73
CA ILE A 444 4.59 12.31 -1.52
C ILE A 444 4.26 10.92 -0.91
N PRO A 445 5.23 10.27 -0.24
CA PRO A 445 6.65 10.49 -0.39
C PRO A 445 7.09 9.94 -1.75
N GLY A 446 7.95 10.67 -2.46
CA GLY A 446 8.48 10.21 -3.73
C GLY A 446 9.59 11.12 -4.25
N GLU A 447 10.47 10.55 -5.07
CA GLU A 447 11.47 11.30 -5.86
C GLU A 447 11.03 11.33 -7.32
N VAL A 448 9.91 12.02 -7.54
CA VAL A 448 9.22 12.01 -8.83
C VAL A 448 9.37 13.39 -9.48
N HIS A 449 10.60 13.78 -9.80
CA HIS A 449 10.94 15.14 -10.20
C HIS A 449 10.16 15.65 -11.43
N ALA A 450 9.86 14.76 -12.39
CA ALA A 450 9.07 15.09 -13.59
C ALA A 450 7.59 15.46 -13.27
N TYR A 451 7.13 15.20 -12.04
CA TYR A 451 5.78 15.47 -11.56
C TYR A 451 5.78 16.44 -10.37
N THR A 452 6.79 17.31 -10.30
CA THR A 452 6.75 18.49 -9.41
C THR A 452 5.74 19.49 -9.97
N VAL A 453 4.53 19.44 -9.43
CA VAL A 453 3.41 20.33 -9.78
C VAL A 453 3.50 21.60 -8.94
N VAL A 454 3.83 22.73 -9.58
CA VAL A 454 4.17 23.96 -8.84
C VAL A 454 2.97 24.60 -8.17
N ASP A 455 1.83 24.65 -8.85
CA ASP A 455 0.60 25.24 -8.33
C ASP A 455 0.02 24.46 -7.14
N TYR A 456 0.44 23.22 -6.89
CA TYR A 456 0.08 22.49 -5.65
C TYR A 456 0.73 23.09 -4.39
N ASN A 457 1.77 23.91 -4.54
CA ASN A 457 2.37 24.62 -3.41
C ASN A 457 1.41 25.67 -2.82
N PHE A 458 0.56 26.26 -3.66
CA PHE A 458 -0.46 27.21 -3.23
C PHE A 458 -1.63 26.49 -2.54
N ILE A 459 -1.99 25.30 -3.04
CA ILE A 459 -2.93 24.40 -2.36
C ILE A 459 -2.39 23.99 -0.98
N TRP A 460 -1.08 23.79 -0.83
CA TRP A 460 -0.49 23.47 0.47
C TRP A 460 -0.71 24.58 1.51
N VAL A 461 -0.71 25.86 1.11
CA VAL A 461 -1.04 26.98 1.99
C VAL A 461 -2.52 26.98 2.37
N GLU A 462 -3.42 26.67 1.42
CA GLU A 462 -4.85 26.47 1.71
C GLU A 462 -5.07 25.32 2.70
N LEU A 463 -4.35 24.20 2.54
CA LEU A 463 -4.38 23.08 3.47
C LEU A 463 -3.91 23.48 4.87
N LEU A 464 -2.86 24.29 4.96
CA LEU A 464 -2.33 24.80 6.23
C LEU A 464 -3.36 25.69 6.94
N SER A 465 -3.98 26.62 6.21
CA SER A 465 -5.05 27.50 6.72
C SER A 465 -6.30 26.70 7.13
N LEU A 466 -6.69 25.70 6.34
CA LEU A 466 -7.78 24.77 6.67
C LEU A 466 -7.46 23.98 7.94
N TYR A 467 -6.26 23.42 8.06
CA TYR A 467 -5.85 22.66 9.25
C TYR A 467 -5.87 23.53 10.50
N ARG A 468 -5.32 24.76 10.41
CA ARG A 468 -5.37 25.74 11.50
C ARG A 468 -6.80 26.00 11.95
N THR A 469 -7.71 26.24 11.00
CA THR A 469 -9.12 26.51 11.27
C THR A 469 -9.83 25.31 11.92
N LEU A 470 -9.55 24.09 11.45
CA LEU A 470 -10.21 22.88 11.94
C LEU A 470 -9.66 22.38 13.28
N SER A 471 -8.37 22.56 13.55
CA SER A 471 -7.69 21.99 14.72
C SER A 471 -7.40 22.99 15.84
N GLY A 472 -7.21 24.27 15.50
CA GLY A 472 -6.67 25.27 16.43
C GLY A 472 -5.20 25.03 16.83
N ASP A 473 -4.48 24.12 16.18
CA ASP A 473 -3.10 23.75 16.48
C ASP A 473 -2.11 24.76 15.88
N GLU A 474 -2.02 25.93 16.52
CA GLU A 474 -1.15 27.04 16.11
C GLU A 474 0.34 26.69 16.21
N ASP A 475 0.72 25.82 17.15
CA ASP A 475 2.10 25.39 17.34
C ASP A 475 2.60 24.59 16.12
N PHE A 476 1.79 23.66 15.61
CA PHE A 476 2.12 22.92 14.39
C PHE A 476 2.27 23.84 13.18
N VAL A 477 1.34 24.79 13.01
CA VAL A 477 1.37 25.73 11.88
C VAL A 477 2.61 26.62 11.97
N THR A 478 2.91 27.14 13.17
CA THR A 478 4.10 27.98 13.42
C THR A 478 5.39 27.21 13.16
N ALA A 479 5.46 25.93 13.51
CA ALA A 479 6.62 25.08 13.22
C ALA A 479 6.90 24.91 11.72
N LEU A 480 5.90 25.09 10.86
CA LEU A 480 6.02 25.03 9.40
C LEU A 480 6.33 26.38 8.75
N TRP A 481 6.35 27.47 9.52
CA TRP A 481 6.65 28.81 9.02
C TRP A 481 7.96 28.91 8.23
N PRO A 482 9.09 28.29 8.65
CA PRO A 482 10.31 28.34 7.87
C PRO A 482 10.18 27.71 6.47
N ALA A 483 9.40 26.63 6.35
CA ALA A 483 9.16 25.98 5.06
C ALA A 483 8.29 26.87 4.16
N LEU A 484 7.24 27.49 4.72
CA LEU A 484 6.40 28.45 4.01
C LEU A 484 7.19 29.65 3.49
N VAL A 485 8.01 30.29 4.34
CA VAL A 485 8.83 31.45 3.93
C VAL A 485 9.81 31.06 2.82
N THR A 486 10.54 29.94 2.98
CA THR A 486 11.49 29.48 1.96
C THR A 486 10.79 29.21 0.62
N MET A 487 9.59 28.63 0.66
CA MET A 487 8.78 28.40 -0.53
C MET A 487 8.34 29.72 -1.19
N LEU A 488 7.85 30.70 -0.41
CA LEU A 488 7.42 31.99 -0.94
C LEU A 488 8.60 32.81 -1.51
N ASP A 489 9.74 32.85 -0.83
CA ASP A 489 10.97 33.50 -1.31
C ASP A 489 11.42 32.91 -2.65
N ARG A 490 11.16 31.62 -2.88
CA ARG A 490 11.44 30.97 -4.16
C ARG A 490 10.48 31.40 -5.26
N PHE A 491 9.19 31.52 -4.98
CA PHE A 491 8.21 32.00 -5.96
C PHE A 491 8.37 33.49 -6.27
N ASP A 492 8.84 34.30 -5.31
CA ASP A 492 9.18 35.72 -5.54
C ASP A 492 10.30 35.87 -6.60
N GLN A 493 11.29 34.98 -6.59
CA GLN A 493 12.36 34.95 -7.61
C GLN A 493 11.85 34.59 -9.01
N ASP A 494 10.68 33.96 -9.10
CA ASP A 494 10.06 33.53 -10.36
C ASP A 494 9.11 34.62 -10.93
N LEU A 495 9.09 35.83 -10.35
CA LEU A 495 8.36 36.98 -10.86
C LEU A 495 9.07 37.66 -12.04
N ASN A 496 8.30 38.06 -13.05
CA ASN A 496 8.80 38.88 -14.14
C ASN A 496 8.85 40.37 -13.77
N ARG A 497 9.31 41.22 -14.71
CA ARG A 497 9.42 42.69 -14.49
C ARG A 497 8.11 43.40 -14.16
N ALA A 498 6.97 42.80 -14.48
CA ALA A 498 5.64 43.32 -14.15
C ALA A 498 5.12 42.80 -12.80
N GLY A 499 5.92 42.04 -12.05
CA GLY A 499 5.53 41.44 -10.77
C GLY A 499 4.58 40.24 -10.94
N LEU A 500 4.55 39.61 -12.13
CA LEU A 500 3.73 38.44 -12.39
C LEU A 500 4.59 37.18 -12.41
N LEU A 501 4.11 36.15 -11.73
CA LEU A 501 4.71 34.84 -11.66
C LEU A 501 4.69 34.16 -13.02
N ILE A 502 5.82 33.55 -13.38
CA ILE A 502 6.00 32.76 -14.61
C ILE A 502 6.46 31.35 -14.28
N SER A 503 5.93 30.35 -15.01
CA SER A 503 6.36 28.97 -14.84
C SER A 503 7.84 28.78 -15.18
N GLN A 504 8.52 27.95 -14.37
CA GLN A 504 9.92 27.61 -14.56
C GLN A 504 10.08 26.31 -15.36
N ALA A 505 11.15 26.24 -16.15
CA ALA A 505 11.50 25.01 -16.88
C ALA A 505 11.73 23.83 -15.92
N GLY A 506 11.32 22.63 -16.34
CA GLY A 506 11.44 21.41 -15.52
C GLY A 506 10.39 21.28 -14.42
N ARG A 507 9.52 22.29 -14.22
CA ARG A 507 8.38 22.23 -13.31
C ARG A 507 7.08 22.19 -14.08
N ARG A 508 6.07 21.50 -13.54
CA ARG A 508 4.77 21.31 -14.22
C ARG A 508 3.74 22.30 -13.66
N LEU A 509 3.23 23.18 -14.51
CA LEU A 509 2.02 23.95 -14.21
C LEU A 509 0.78 23.12 -14.56
N PHE A 510 0.02 22.71 -13.54
CA PHE A 510 -1.12 21.81 -13.71
C PHE A 510 -2.43 22.56 -13.99
N LEU A 511 -2.86 23.43 -13.07
CA LEU A 511 -4.15 24.13 -13.02
C LEU A 511 -5.36 23.20 -12.91
N ASP A 512 -5.66 22.44 -13.98
CA ASP A 512 -6.78 21.49 -14.03
C ASP A 512 -6.60 20.52 -15.22
N TRP A 513 -7.33 19.40 -15.19
CA TRP A 513 -7.55 18.51 -16.34
C TRP A 513 -8.60 19.06 -17.33
N ALA A 514 -8.68 20.38 -17.45
CA ALA A 514 -9.49 21.11 -18.42
C ALA A 514 -8.60 21.77 -19.49
N PRO A 515 -9.15 22.14 -20.66
CA PRO A 515 -8.44 22.87 -21.71
C PRO A 515 -8.19 24.35 -21.33
N LEU A 516 -7.57 24.57 -20.16
CA LEU A 516 -7.13 25.87 -19.68
C LEU A 516 -5.85 26.30 -20.40
N SER A 517 -5.77 27.58 -20.75
CA SER A 517 -4.54 28.18 -21.26
C SER A 517 -3.46 28.15 -20.18
N ARG A 518 -2.27 27.66 -20.56
CA ARG A 518 -1.04 27.69 -19.76
C ARG A 518 -0.04 28.70 -20.34
N ASN A 519 -0.52 29.63 -21.17
CA ASN A 519 0.30 30.72 -21.70
C ASN A 519 0.70 31.66 -20.57
N GLU A 520 1.92 32.18 -20.64
CA GLU A 520 2.46 33.07 -19.63
C GLU A 520 2.30 34.55 -20.02
N PRO A 521 2.05 35.44 -19.05
CA PRO A 521 1.75 35.13 -17.64
C PRO A 521 0.35 34.52 -17.48
N SER A 522 0.23 33.41 -16.75
CA SER A 522 -1.05 32.74 -16.53
C SER A 522 -1.88 33.45 -15.46
N ALA A 523 -3.10 33.87 -15.82
CA ALA A 523 -4.01 34.56 -14.91
C ALA A 523 -4.43 33.68 -13.71
N VAL A 524 -4.72 32.39 -13.95
CA VAL A 524 -5.12 31.46 -12.89
C VAL A 524 -3.95 31.24 -11.91
N TYR A 525 -2.75 31.04 -12.45
CA TYR A 525 -1.55 30.82 -11.63
C TYR A 525 -1.22 32.04 -10.75
N ASN A 526 -1.29 33.25 -11.33
CA ASN A 526 -1.04 34.49 -10.62
C ASN A 526 -2.12 34.84 -9.59
N LEU A 527 -3.40 34.54 -9.89
CA LEU A 527 -4.48 34.75 -8.91
C LEU A 527 -4.31 33.82 -7.71
N HIS A 528 -3.94 32.56 -7.94
CA HIS A 528 -3.70 31.60 -6.85
C HIS A 528 -2.50 32.01 -6.00
N PHE A 529 -1.43 32.51 -6.62
CA PHE A 529 -0.30 33.10 -5.89
C PHE A 529 -0.71 34.32 -5.05
N LEU A 530 -1.54 35.22 -5.60
CA LEU A 530 -2.04 36.37 -4.84
C LEU A 530 -2.88 35.96 -3.63
N LEU A 531 -3.75 34.94 -3.77
CA LEU A 531 -4.51 34.39 -2.65
C LEU A 531 -3.59 33.77 -1.59
N THR A 532 -2.55 33.06 -2.04
CA THR A 532 -1.52 32.47 -1.17
C THR A 532 -0.80 33.53 -0.32
N LEU A 533 -0.50 34.70 -0.89
CA LEU A 533 0.16 35.79 -0.15
C LEU A 533 -0.77 36.47 0.87
N ARG A 534 -2.09 36.32 0.72
CA ARG A 534 -3.09 36.94 1.58
C ARG A 534 -3.48 36.04 2.75
N ASP A 535 -3.64 34.74 2.48
CA ASP A 535 -4.08 33.72 3.43
C ASP A 535 -2.95 33.34 4.41
#